data_AF-A0A7V9B3A2-F1
#
_entry.id   AF-A0A7V9B3A2-F1
#
_cell.length_a   1.000
_cell.length_b   1.000
_cell.length_c   1.000
_cell.angle_alpha   90.00
_cell.angle_beta   90.00
_cell.angle_gamma   90.00
#
_symmetry.space_group_name_H-M   'P 1'
#
loop_
_entity.id
_entity.type
_entity.pdbx_description
1 polymer ?
#
loop_
_entity_poly.entity_id
_entity_poly.type
_entity_poly.pdbx_seq_one_letter_code
_entity_poly.pdbx_strand_id
1 'polypeptide(L)' 'MLSGEAAPAGDILCMLFGSSTPFDAATLASLYPTRDSYLDAFDAALDETVAAGFARAADREACVAEARVRADELLFGSSG' A
#
# COMPACT_ATOMS: atom_id res chain seq x y z
N MET A 1 -0.45 -18.48 -10.63
CA MET A 1 -0.57 -17.74 -9.36
C MET A 1 -0.59 -16.27 -9.70
N LEU A 2 -1.50 -15.49 -9.12
CA LEU A 2 -1.58 -14.04 -9.37
C LEU A 2 -0.63 -13.36 -8.38
N SER A 3 0.50 -12.85 -8.86
CA SER A 3 1.32 -11.91 -8.09
C SER A 3 0.56 -10.59 -7.99
N GLY A 4 0.57 -9.95 -6.82
CA GLY A 4 -0.02 -8.63 -6.60
C GLY A 4 0.73 -7.48 -7.29
N GLU A 5 1.44 -7.78 -8.37
CA GLU A 5 2.10 -6.77 -9.19
C GLU A 5 1.04 -6.07 -10.03
N ALA A 6 1.06 -4.75 -10.06
CA ALA A 6 0.11 -3.98 -10.86
C ALA A 6 0.24 -4.38 -12.34
N ALA A 7 -0.82 -4.96 -12.90
CA ALA A 7 -0.86 -5.32 -14.31
C ALA A 7 -0.74 -4.07 -15.18
N PRO A 8 -0.04 -4.14 -16.33
CA PRO A 8 0.03 -3.02 -17.26
C PRO A 8 -1.39 -2.59 -17.71
N ALA A 9 -1.57 -1.29 -17.90
CA ALA A 9 -2.84 -0.73 -18.34
C ALA A 9 -3.26 -1.37 -19.69
N GLY A 10 -4.38 -2.08 -19.69
CA GLY A 10 -4.93 -2.77 -20.87
C GLY A 10 -5.20 -4.26 -20.68
N ASP A 11 -4.76 -4.86 -19.57
CA ASP A 11 -5.08 -6.25 -19.27
C ASP A 11 -6.57 -6.44 -18.92
N ILE A 12 -7.10 -7.64 -19.20
CA ILE A 12 -8.49 -8.04 -18.89
C ILE A 12 -8.83 -7.76 -17.42
N LEU A 13 -7.86 -7.92 -16.52
CA LEU A 13 -8.04 -7.63 -15.10
C LEU A 13 -8.23 -6.14 -14.83
N CYS A 14 -7.52 -5.24 -15.53
CA CYS A 14 -7.76 -3.79 -15.43
C CYS A 14 -9.15 -3.40 -15.94
N MET A 15 -9.67 -4.07 -16.98
CA MET A 15 -11.04 -3.83 -17.47
C MET A 15 -12.10 -4.28 -16.47
N LEU A 16 -11.87 -5.39 -15.74
CA LEU A 16 -12.84 -5.97 -14.81
C LEU A 16 -12.81 -5.31 -13.42
N PHE A 17 -11.61 -5.02 -12.89
CA PHE A 17 -11.41 -4.54 -11.52
C PHE A 17 -11.09 -3.04 -11.44
N GLY A 18 -10.91 -2.39 -12.59
CA GLY A 18 -10.41 -1.03 -12.66
C GLY A 18 -8.89 -0.95 -12.60
N SER A 19 -8.37 0.25 -12.78
CA SER A 19 -6.95 0.56 -12.61
C SER A 19 -6.78 1.50 -11.42
N SER A 20 -5.77 1.24 -10.59
CA SER A 20 -5.37 2.11 -9.50
C SER A 20 -4.05 2.80 -9.86
N THR A 21 -4.06 4.12 -9.96
CA THR A 21 -2.83 4.91 -10.07
C THR A 21 -2.29 5.21 -8.67
N PRO A 22 -1.03 4.83 -8.35
CA PRO A 22 -0.43 5.23 -7.08
C PRO A 22 -0.33 6.75 -6.99
N PHE A 23 -0.44 7.29 -5.78
CA PHE A 23 -0.15 8.70 -5.53
C PHE A 23 1.33 9.00 -5.86
N ASP A 24 1.58 10.19 -6.39
CA ASP A 24 2.95 10.66 -6.57
C ASP A 24 3.61 11.00 -5.23
N ALA A 25 4.94 11.06 -5.22
CA ALA A 25 5.73 11.31 -4.01
C ALA A 25 5.40 12.67 -3.35
N ALA A 26 5.02 13.69 -4.14
CA ALA A 26 4.67 15.01 -3.61
C ALA A 26 3.33 14.98 -2.85
N THR A 27 2.36 14.26 -3.40
CA THR A 27 1.05 14.01 -2.77
C THR A 27 1.22 13.18 -1.52
N LEU A 28 2.02 12.11 -1.58
CA LEU A 28 2.33 11.29 -0.41
C LEU A 28 3.04 12.09 0.69
N ALA A 29 4.03 12.91 0.35
CA ALA A 29 4.72 13.79 1.31
C ALA A 29 3.79 14.87 1.90
N SER A 30 2.80 15.34 1.13
CA SER A 30 1.79 16.29 1.63
C SER A 30 0.79 15.64 2.59
N LEU A 31 0.42 14.37 2.37
CA LEU A 31 -0.53 13.64 3.22
C LEU A 31 0.16 13.01 4.44
N TYR A 32 1.36 12.50 4.24
CA TYR A 32 2.20 11.80 5.21
C TYR A 32 3.60 12.40 5.21
N PRO A 33 3.84 13.46 6.00
CA PRO A 33 5.10 14.22 5.98
C PRO A 33 6.33 13.38 6.35
N THR A 34 6.13 12.27 7.06
CA THR A 34 7.20 11.38 7.51
C THR A 34 6.84 9.92 7.31
N ARG A 35 7.86 9.07 7.25
CA ARG A 35 7.71 7.60 7.23
C ARG A 35 6.83 7.10 8.36
N ASP A 36 7.08 7.58 9.58
CA ASP A 36 6.32 7.19 10.76
C ASP A 36 4.86 7.64 10.65
N SER A 37 4.58 8.85 10.13
CA SER A 37 3.19 9.29 9.94
C SER A 37 2.40 8.42 8.95
N TYR A 38 3.07 7.88 7.93
CA TYR A 38 2.48 6.91 7.01
C TYR A 38 2.21 5.57 7.71
N LEU A 39 3.20 5.05 8.44
CA LEU A 39 3.09 3.76 9.11
C LEU A 39 2.08 3.76 10.25
N ASP A 40 1.99 4.84 11.02
CA ASP A 40 0.99 4.99 12.08
C ASP A 40 -0.43 5.01 11.50
N ALA A 41 -0.63 5.75 10.39
CA ALA A 41 -1.91 5.77 9.69
C ALA A 41 -2.26 4.39 9.09
N PHE A 42 -1.26 3.68 8.57
CA PHE A 42 -1.43 2.33 8.04
C PHE A 42 -1.76 1.32 9.14
N ASP A 43 -1.05 1.35 10.28
CA ASP A 43 -1.32 0.47 11.42
C ASP A 43 -2.75 0.65 11.93
N ALA A 44 -3.21 1.90 12.08
CA ALA A 44 -4.58 2.19 12.50
C ALA A 44 -5.62 1.66 11.49
N ALA A 45 -5.41 1.87 10.19
CA ALA A 45 -6.30 1.36 9.15
C ALA A 45 -6.31 -0.17 9.09
N LEU A 46 -5.17 -0.82 9.32
CA LEU A 46 -5.04 -2.27 9.34
C LEU A 46 -5.76 -2.87 10.54
N ASP A 47 -5.67 -2.23 11.72
CA ASP A 47 -6.39 -2.66 12.90
C ASP A 47 -7.91 -2.60 12.69
N GLU A 48 -8.43 -1.52 12.08
CA GLU A 48 -9.84 -1.41 11.69
C GLU A 48 -10.23 -2.49 10.66
N THR A 49 -9.36 -2.80 9.71
CA THR A 49 -9.58 -3.83 8.69
C THR A 49 -9.65 -5.24 9.31
N VAL A 50 -8.80 -5.51 10.30
CA VAL A 50 -8.83 -6.76 11.08
C VAL A 50 -10.08 -6.82 11.94
N ALA A 51 -10.45 -5.73 12.62
CA ALA A 51 -11.66 -5.66 13.43
C ALA A 51 -12.94 -5.86 12.60
N ALA A 52 -12.97 -5.34 11.39
CA ALA A 52 -14.06 -5.53 10.43
C ALA A 52 -14.06 -6.92 9.77
N GLY A 53 -13.04 -7.74 9.99
CA GLY A 53 -12.94 -9.11 9.47
C GLY A 53 -12.50 -9.22 8.01
N PHE A 54 -12.03 -8.13 7.40
CA PHE A 54 -11.50 -8.13 6.03
C PHE A 54 -10.08 -8.70 5.97
N ALA A 55 -9.32 -8.60 7.06
CA ALA A 55 -7.99 -9.19 7.22
C ALA A 55 -7.94 -10.08 8.46
N ARG A 56 -7.08 -11.12 8.46
CA ARG A 56 -6.85 -11.91 9.67
C ARG A 56 -5.77 -11.25 10.52
N ALA A 57 -5.92 -11.34 11.84
CA ALA A 57 -4.90 -10.87 12.77
C ALA A 57 -3.51 -11.54 12.52
N ALA A 58 -3.50 -12.79 12.07
CA ALA A 58 -2.27 -13.52 11.73
C ALA A 58 -1.52 -12.90 10.54
N ASP A 59 -2.22 -12.20 9.64
CA ASP A 59 -1.62 -11.57 8.45
C ASP A 59 -1.09 -10.17 8.76
N ARG A 60 -1.38 -9.61 9.95
CA ARG A 60 -1.07 -8.22 10.32
C ARG A 60 0.43 -7.93 10.22
N GLU A 61 1.27 -8.80 10.77
CA GLU A 61 2.73 -8.59 10.77
C GLU A 61 3.30 -8.60 9.35
N ALA A 62 2.79 -9.47 8.48
CA ALA A 62 3.19 -9.52 7.08
C ALA A 62 2.78 -8.25 6.33
N CYS A 63 1.56 -7.75 6.55
CA CYS A 63 1.08 -6.50 5.96
C CYS A 63 1.93 -5.29 6.42
N VAL A 64 2.28 -5.21 7.70
CA VAL A 64 3.13 -4.13 8.23
C VAL A 64 4.55 -4.22 7.67
N ALA A 65 5.10 -5.42 7.52
CA ALA A 65 6.42 -5.62 6.91
C ALA A 65 6.45 -5.14 5.45
N GLU A 66 5.42 -5.50 4.67
CA GLU A 66 5.27 -5.03 3.28
C GLU A 66 5.12 -3.51 3.21
N ALA A 67 4.25 -2.92 4.04
CA ALA A 67 4.05 -1.48 4.08
C ALA A 67 5.34 -0.72 4.42
N ARG A 68 6.21 -1.28 5.27
CA ARG A 68 7.52 -0.70 5.59
C ARG A 68 8.47 -0.69 4.40
N VAL A 69 8.47 -1.73 3.57
CA VAL A 69 9.25 -1.78 2.32
C VAL A 69 8.71 -0.76 1.33
N ARG A 70 7.39 -0.75 1.14
CA ARG A 70 6.71 0.16 0.21
C ARG A 70 6.87 1.63 0.59
N ALA A 71 6.81 1.96 1.87
CA ALA A 71 7.04 3.31 2.37
C ALA A 71 8.46 3.79 2.05
N ASP A 72 9.44 2.89 2.14
CA ASP A 72 10.82 3.19 1.76
C ASP A 72 10.92 3.47 0.26
N GLU A 73 10.34 2.62 -0.59
CA GLU A 73 10.34 2.80 -2.04
C GLU A 73 9.61 4.08 -2.49
N LEU A 74 8.43 4.38 -1.93
CA LEU A 74 7.58 5.47 -2.40
C LEU A 74 7.98 6.86 -1.84
N LEU A 75 8.48 6.91 -0.61
CA LEU A 75 8.83 8.17 0.06
C LEU A 75 10.35 8.47 0.01
N PHE A 76 11.19 7.44 -0.06
CA PHE A 76 12.66 7.58 -0.02
C PHE A 76 13.37 6.91 -1.20
N GLY A 77 12.66 6.10 -2.00
CA GLY A 77 13.16 5.36 -3.15
C GLY A 77 13.01 6.11 -4.46
N SER A 78 13.70 7.23 -4.60
CA SER A 78 14.10 7.71 -5.93
C SER A 78 15.50 7.18 -6.22
N SER A 79 15.62 6.03 -6.88
CA SER A 79 16.85 5.61 -7.58
C SER A 79 16.55 4.47 -8.55
N GLY A 80 16.46 4.80 -9.84
CA GLY A 80 16.35 3.84 -10.94
C GLY A 80 15.69 4.43 -12.17
#